data_AF-A0A1Q7HIM0-F1
#
_entry.id   AF-A0A1Q7HIM0-F1
#
_cell.length_a   1.000
_cell.length_b   1.000
_cell.length_c   1.000
_cell.angle_alpha   90.00
_cell.angle_beta   90.00
_cell.angle_gamma   90.00
#
_symmetry.space_group_name_H-M   'P 1'
#
loop_
_entity.id
_entity.type
_entity.pdbx_description
1 polymer ?
#
loop_
_entity_poly.entity_id
_entity_poly.type
_entity_poly.pdbx_seq_one_letter_code
_entity_poly.pdbx_strand_id
1 'polypeptide(L)'
;MEPQSNGGILAAPEAVARHNYLLNYLPLVTWTYPATSRLLFEAGASANLFNNSTRREEGVGTDTIQITDLATNFRYGSRALALTHAGGYRVQHNRQYHQRFAVSYITGSHVFKTGLDLNEYREGVPDQADDPNQINGARSYTFRGAVPQSVTIWAVPFEAQNRSRDFGFYVQDQWAIRKLTLNLGVRYNNLKGSIPEQHMPAGPFVPARDFPAVENSPNFNNLNPRLGAAYDVFGNGRTALKVSLGRFTPYFTAALNNPALNQAASTTRTWTDANGNYIPDCDLRNPAVNGECGQWSDLTFGRVRASNTRFADDAIRGFNQQFYNWQGSVSVQQELRPNVALDVGYFRTWYGGFLILDDQLLTSADYDPYCITAPMDSRLPGSGGNRFCGIYDIKPDKFGQVDNLVTQSSHYGNQTEVFNGADVTVKARFGQGGQFAGGLSTGRTVTDNCFVVDSPSSVVAGTATGNTFTLTTLDTRPDFCHISRPWSAATQVKLLVVYPLPWKLQTSAIYQDIPGIPIAASRSYNNAEILPSLGRNLAQCRGVGACTANATIDLIPPNTLFEDRLRQVDVRFSRLFQMGHTKVRGNVDVFNLLNASALLNVTTRYGNQWLQPIQIMGGRLFKFSAQLDF
;
A
#
# COMPACT_ATOMS: atom_id res chain seq x y z
N MET A 1 15.16 17.50 -0.77
CA MET A 1 15.02 16.29 -1.60
C MET A 1 15.11 15.12 -0.64
N GLU A 2 13.97 14.52 -0.30
CA GLU A 2 13.96 13.35 0.58
C GLU A 2 14.22 12.11 -0.29
N PRO A 3 15.25 11.29 -0.01
CA PRO A 3 15.46 10.06 -0.74
C PRO A 3 14.24 9.16 -0.48
N GLN A 4 13.51 8.83 -1.55
CA GLN A 4 12.40 7.88 -1.50
C GLN A 4 12.95 6.49 -1.10
N SER A 5 12.94 6.20 0.19
CA SER A 5 13.26 4.89 0.76
C SER A 5 12.08 3.93 0.53
N ASN A 6 11.89 3.50 -0.72
CA ASN A 6 10.97 2.41 -0.99
C ASN A 6 11.53 1.12 -0.35
N GLY A 7 10.85 0.63 0.70
CA GLY A 7 11.13 -0.66 1.33
C GLY A 7 12.26 -0.68 2.37
N GLY A 8 12.59 0.46 3.00
CA GLY A 8 13.61 0.51 4.06
C GLY A 8 15.06 0.28 3.57
N ILE A 9 15.28 0.41 2.25
CA ILE A 9 16.60 0.42 1.62
C ILE A 9 17.00 1.87 1.40
N LEU A 10 18.16 2.26 1.92
CA LEU A 10 18.74 3.58 1.66
C LEU A 10 19.25 3.63 0.22
N ALA A 11 19.03 4.77 -0.45
CA ALA A 11 19.49 4.97 -1.82
C ALA A 11 20.37 6.21 -1.93
N ALA A 12 21.43 6.10 -2.72
CA ALA A 12 22.22 7.24 -3.15
C ALA A 12 21.37 8.17 -4.04
N PRO A 13 21.66 9.48 -4.10
CA PRO A 13 20.91 10.43 -4.92
C PRO A 13 20.77 9.98 -6.39
N GLU A 14 21.80 9.44 -7.00
CA GLU A 14 21.76 8.95 -8.39
C GLU A 14 20.82 7.75 -8.60
N ALA A 15 20.56 6.97 -7.55
CA ALA A 15 19.65 5.83 -7.56
C ALA A 15 18.19 6.18 -7.24
N VAL A 16 17.88 7.48 -7.19
CA VAL A 16 16.51 8.00 -7.19
C VAL A 16 16.18 8.65 -8.55
N ALA A 17 15.07 9.37 -8.63
CA ALA A 17 14.63 10.00 -9.87
C ALA A 17 13.92 11.34 -9.59
N ARG A 18 13.98 12.24 -10.57
CA ARG A 18 13.25 13.51 -10.57
C ARG A 18 11.84 13.27 -11.06
N HIS A 19 10.84 13.62 -10.25
CA HIS A 19 9.44 13.60 -10.64
C HIS A 19 9.02 14.99 -11.13
N ASN A 20 8.87 15.12 -12.44
CA ASN A 20 8.49 16.37 -13.10
C ASN A 20 6.99 16.34 -13.43
N TYR A 21 6.20 16.99 -12.61
CA TYR A 21 4.78 17.19 -12.87
C TYR A 21 4.60 18.13 -14.08
N LEU A 22 4.00 17.60 -15.15
CA LEU A 22 3.63 18.39 -16.32
C LEU A 22 2.34 19.16 -16.03
N LEU A 23 1.84 19.92 -17.01
CA LEU A 23 0.60 20.67 -16.84
C LEU A 23 -0.56 19.69 -16.55
N ASN A 24 -1.17 19.88 -15.37
CA ASN A 24 -2.26 19.05 -14.86
C ASN A 24 -3.54 19.89 -14.77
N TYR A 25 -4.69 19.29 -15.07
CA TYR A 25 -5.99 19.97 -15.07
C TYR A 25 -6.97 19.27 -14.14
N LEU A 26 -7.71 20.05 -13.36
CA LEU A 26 -8.78 19.57 -12.47
C LEU A 26 -10.08 20.40 -12.63
N PRO A 27 -10.70 20.46 -13.83
CA PRO A 27 -11.97 21.15 -13.99
C PRO A 27 -13.08 20.45 -13.20
N LEU A 28 -13.92 21.25 -12.54
CA LEU A 28 -15.10 20.79 -11.80
C LEU A 28 -16.27 21.72 -12.12
N VAL A 29 -17.41 21.14 -12.47
CA VAL A 29 -18.68 21.85 -12.60
C VAL A 29 -19.71 21.16 -11.73
N THR A 30 -20.45 21.95 -10.96
CA THR A 30 -21.56 21.49 -10.13
C THR A 30 -22.79 22.34 -10.38
N TRP A 31 -23.94 21.69 -10.45
CA TRP A 31 -25.23 22.32 -10.63
C TRP A 31 -26.22 21.81 -9.57
N THR A 32 -26.99 22.74 -9.02
CA THR A 32 -28.01 22.46 -8.01
C THR A 32 -29.28 23.20 -8.40
N TYR A 33 -30.41 22.50 -8.37
CA TYR A 33 -31.71 23.08 -8.70
C TYR A 33 -32.77 22.65 -7.69
N PRO A 34 -33.16 23.54 -6.77
CA PRO A 34 -34.30 23.32 -5.88
C PRO A 34 -35.61 23.51 -6.67
N ALA A 35 -36.17 22.42 -7.19
CA ALA A 35 -37.40 22.45 -7.98
C ALA A 35 -38.63 22.83 -7.13
N THR A 36 -38.62 22.46 -5.84
CA THR A 36 -39.61 22.90 -4.85
C THR A 36 -38.93 23.08 -3.49
N SER A 37 -39.70 23.45 -2.46
CA SER A 37 -39.21 23.46 -1.07
C SER A 37 -38.85 22.07 -0.52
N ARG A 38 -39.17 20.99 -1.25
CA ARG A 38 -38.94 19.59 -0.82
C ARG A 38 -38.16 18.76 -1.83
N LEU A 39 -37.99 19.23 -3.07
CA LEU A 39 -37.37 18.48 -4.16
C LEU A 39 -36.13 19.21 -4.66
N LEU A 40 -34.97 18.53 -4.58
CA LEU A 40 -33.67 19.04 -5.00
C LEU A 40 -33.04 18.12 -6.03
N PHE A 41 -32.58 18.71 -7.13
CA PHE A 41 -31.74 18.05 -8.13
C PHE A 41 -30.29 18.53 -7.97
N GLU A 42 -29.36 17.60 -8.06
CA GLU A 42 -27.92 17.88 -8.07
C GLU A 42 -27.27 17.15 -9.23
N ALA A 43 -26.38 17.82 -9.94
CA ALA A 43 -25.50 17.21 -10.92
C ALA A 43 -24.07 17.74 -10.76
N GLY A 44 -23.09 16.94 -11.17
CA GLY A 44 -21.72 17.41 -11.23
C GLY A 44 -20.88 16.55 -12.15
N ALA A 45 -19.86 17.18 -12.73
CA ALA A 45 -18.86 16.52 -13.54
C ALA A 45 -17.49 17.10 -13.22
N SER A 46 -16.47 16.24 -13.20
CA SER A 46 -15.07 16.65 -13.07
C SER A 46 -14.17 15.78 -13.92
N ALA A 47 -13.00 16.31 -14.23
CA ALA A 47 -11.91 15.55 -14.81
C ALA A 47 -10.63 15.81 -14.03
N ASN A 48 -9.78 14.80 -13.90
CA ASN A 48 -8.39 14.94 -13.47
C ASN A 48 -7.50 14.43 -14.60
N LEU A 49 -6.80 15.36 -15.24
CA LEU A 49 -5.84 15.07 -16.30
C LEU A 49 -4.44 15.21 -15.71
N PHE A 50 -3.83 14.08 -15.39
CA PHE A 50 -2.56 14.02 -14.68
C PHE A 50 -1.44 13.46 -15.56
N ASN A 51 -0.34 14.21 -15.65
CA ASN A 51 0.87 13.84 -16.37
C ASN A 51 2.10 14.07 -15.48
N ASN A 52 2.97 13.08 -15.38
CA ASN A 52 4.23 13.20 -14.67
C ASN A 52 5.34 12.48 -15.44
N SER A 53 6.50 13.11 -15.55
CA SER A 53 7.70 12.54 -16.16
C SER A 53 8.71 12.18 -15.07
N THR A 54 8.98 10.88 -14.90
CA THR A 54 10.08 10.41 -14.04
C THR A 54 11.37 10.42 -14.86
N ARG A 55 12.33 11.26 -14.45
CA ARG A 55 13.59 11.47 -15.16
C ARG A 55 14.78 11.06 -14.31
N ARG A 56 15.88 10.73 -14.99
CA ARG A 56 17.18 10.51 -14.38
C ARG A 56 17.64 11.76 -13.63
N GLU A 57 18.41 11.55 -12.57
CA GLU A 57 19.16 12.64 -11.96
C GLU A 57 20.24 13.16 -12.92
N GLU A 58 20.67 14.39 -12.71
CA GLU A 58 21.77 14.99 -13.46
C GLU A 58 23.07 14.22 -13.18
N GLY A 59 23.81 13.93 -14.24
CA GLY A 59 25.01 13.08 -14.19
C GLY A 59 24.73 11.58 -14.33
N VAL A 60 23.47 11.12 -14.33
CA VAL A 60 23.13 9.70 -14.52
C VAL A 60 22.87 9.41 -15.99
N GLY A 61 23.84 8.77 -16.64
CA GLY A 61 23.75 8.30 -18.03
C GLY A 61 22.83 7.09 -18.19
N THR A 62 22.51 6.71 -19.42
CA THR A 62 21.73 5.48 -19.74
C THR A 62 22.52 4.19 -19.53
N ASP A 63 23.84 4.30 -19.43
CA ASP A 63 24.81 3.25 -19.15
C ASP A 63 25.06 3.04 -17.64
N THR A 64 24.57 3.94 -16.79
CA THR A 64 24.72 3.82 -15.34
C THR A 64 23.73 2.77 -14.80
N ILE A 65 24.24 1.62 -14.37
CA ILE A 65 23.43 0.48 -13.92
C ILE A 65 23.12 0.58 -12.43
N GLN A 66 21.87 0.27 -12.05
CA GLN A 66 21.49 0.19 -10.65
C GLN A 66 22.22 -0.96 -9.97
N ILE A 67 22.77 -0.73 -8.78
CA ILE A 67 23.34 -1.78 -7.92
C ILE A 67 22.67 -1.74 -6.53
N THR A 68 22.26 -2.91 -6.04
CA THR A 68 21.82 -3.12 -4.66
C THR A 68 22.88 -3.94 -3.95
N ASP A 69 23.44 -3.40 -2.85
CA ASP A 69 24.39 -4.12 -2.00
C ASP A 69 23.67 -4.74 -0.79
N LEU A 70 23.70 -6.07 -0.73
CA LEU A 70 23.10 -6.86 0.34
C LEU A 70 23.82 -6.75 1.68
N ALA A 71 25.11 -6.39 1.70
CA ALA A 71 25.89 -6.25 2.93
C ALA A 71 25.54 -4.96 3.68
N THR A 72 25.28 -3.89 2.94
CA THR A 72 24.97 -2.56 3.48
C THR A 72 23.48 -2.22 3.41
N ASN A 73 22.68 -3.00 2.67
CA ASN A 73 21.28 -2.71 2.36
C ASN A 73 21.11 -1.33 1.71
N PHE A 74 21.97 -1.04 0.73
CA PHE A 74 22.10 0.25 0.08
C PHE A 74 22.00 0.12 -1.44
N ARG A 75 21.37 1.10 -2.10
CA ARG A 75 21.20 1.14 -3.56
C ARG A 75 21.88 2.35 -4.18
N TYR A 76 22.60 2.17 -5.28
CA TYR A 76 23.35 3.24 -5.97
C TYR A 76 23.40 3.02 -7.50
N GLY A 77 24.00 3.97 -8.23
CA GLY A 77 24.12 3.96 -9.69
C GLY A 77 22.92 4.59 -10.41
N SER A 78 21.78 3.89 -10.46
CA SER A 78 20.56 4.41 -11.10
C SER A 78 19.29 3.78 -10.50
N ARG A 79 18.11 4.15 -11.01
CA ARG A 79 16.82 3.63 -10.56
C ARG A 79 16.38 2.44 -11.42
N ALA A 80 16.11 1.30 -10.80
CA ALA A 80 15.61 0.10 -11.47
C ALA A 80 14.71 -0.77 -10.56
N LEU A 81 13.51 -0.30 -10.22
CA LEU A 81 12.66 -0.96 -9.22
C LEU A 81 11.49 -1.74 -9.82
N ALA A 82 10.91 -1.25 -10.91
CA ALA A 82 9.80 -1.89 -11.62
C ALA A 82 9.58 -1.22 -13.00
N LEU A 83 8.87 -1.88 -13.90
CA LEU A 83 8.41 -1.31 -15.18
C LEU A 83 7.19 -0.39 -15.00
N THR A 84 7.25 0.50 -14.02
CA THR A 84 6.20 1.47 -13.69
C THR A 84 6.78 2.88 -13.60
N HIS A 85 5.91 3.89 -13.48
CA HIS A 85 6.36 5.28 -13.36
C HIS A 85 7.09 5.57 -12.04
N ALA A 86 6.73 4.83 -10.98
CA ALA A 86 7.43 4.87 -9.71
C ALA A 86 8.66 3.95 -9.70
N GLY A 87 8.82 3.07 -10.68
CA GLY A 87 9.88 2.05 -10.69
C GLY A 87 11.04 2.31 -11.64
N GLY A 88 10.78 3.01 -12.75
CA GLY A 88 11.77 3.34 -13.78
C GLY A 88 11.52 4.72 -14.38
N TYR A 89 12.18 5.00 -15.50
CA TYR A 89 12.12 6.28 -16.21
C TYR A 89 11.05 6.23 -17.31
N ARG A 90 9.93 6.91 -17.09
CA ARG A 90 8.89 7.07 -18.11
C ARG A 90 7.98 8.26 -17.82
N VAL A 91 7.17 8.63 -18.81
CA VAL A 91 6.04 9.54 -18.62
C VAL A 91 4.80 8.72 -18.25
N GLN A 92 4.09 9.14 -17.20
CA GLN A 92 2.79 8.59 -16.83
C GLN A 92 1.67 9.50 -17.35
N HIS A 93 0.65 8.87 -17.93
CA HIS A 93 -0.56 9.54 -18.39
C HIS A 93 -1.78 8.93 -17.71
N ASN A 94 -2.37 9.67 -16.78
CA ASN A 94 -3.57 9.24 -16.06
C ASN A 94 -4.72 10.21 -16.35
N ARG A 95 -5.88 9.67 -16.68
CA ARG A 95 -7.11 10.44 -16.90
C ARG A 95 -8.19 9.85 -16.03
N GLN A 96 -8.83 10.70 -15.23
CA GLN A 96 -10.00 10.33 -14.45
C GLN A 96 -11.15 11.25 -14.81
N TYR A 97 -12.33 10.67 -14.97
CA TYR A 97 -13.56 11.42 -15.16
C TYR A 97 -14.56 10.96 -14.10
N HIS A 98 -15.23 11.91 -13.48
CA HIS A 98 -16.26 11.63 -12.49
C HIS A 98 -17.52 12.41 -12.80
N GLN A 99 -18.65 11.73 -12.80
CA GLN A 99 -19.96 12.30 -13.06
C GLN A 99 -20.94 11.80 -12.00
N ARG A 100 -21.81 12.71 -11.52
CA ARG A 100 -22.83 12.37 -10.54
C ARG A 100 -24.15 13.05 -10.87
N PHE A 101 -25.24 12.37 -10.55
CA PHE A 101 -26.59 12.92 -10.56
C PHE A 101 -27.34 12.42 -9.33
N ALA A 102 -28.08 13.28 -8.66
CA ALA A 102 -28.88 12.89 -7.51
C ALA A 102 -30.19 13.67 -7.43
N VAL A 103 -31.20 13.01 -6.90
CA VAL A 103 -32.49 13.59 -6.55
C VAL A 103 -32.73 13.36 -5.08
N SER A 104 -33.05 14.43 -4.35
CA SER A 104 -33.43 14.36 -2.94
C SER A 104 -34.86 14.84 -2.77
N TYR A 105 -35.65 14.07 -2.01
CA TYR A 105 -37.01 14.42 -1.61
C TYR A 105 -37.10 14.46 -0.08
N ILE A 106 -37.30 15.66 0.45
CA ILE A 106 -37.24 15.96 1.87
C ILE A 106 -38.65 16.21 2.38
N THR A 107 -39.08 15.39 3.33
CA THR A 107 -40.34 15.54 4.06
C THR A 107 -40.04 15.73 5.54
N GLY A 108 -41.08 15.95 6.36
CA GLY A 108 -40.89 16.15 7.80
C GLY A 108 -40.13 15.00 8.47
N SER A 109 -40.43 13.75 8.12
CA SER A 109 -39.81 12.57 8.75
C SER A 109 -38.82 11.82 7.86
N HIS A 110 -38.87 11.98 6.54
CA HIS A 110 -37.98 11.28 5.59
C HIS A 110 -37.09 12.25 4.83
N VAL A 111 -35.82 11.88 4.68
CA VAL A 111 -34.88 12.50 3.76
C VAL A 111 -34.45 11.43 2.76
N PHE A 112 -35.28 11.26 1.73
CA PHE A 112 -35.02 10.28 0.68
C PHE A 112 -34.04 10.85 -0.35
N LYS A 113 -33.05 10.05 -0.76
CA LYS A 113 -32.11 10.42 -1.83
C LYS A 113 -31.79 9.21 -2.70
N THR A 114 -31.81 9.42 -4.01
CA THR A 114 -31.36 8.43 -4.99
C THR A 114 -30.43 9.09 -5.99
N GLY A 115 -29.50 8.33 -6.55
CA GLY A 115 -28.57 8.89 -7.51
C GLY A 115 -27.70 7.89 -8.24
N LEU A 116 -26.97 8.45 -9.18
CA LEU A 116 -26.01 7.79 -10.06
C LEU A 116 -24.63 8.39 -9.87
N ASP A 117 -23.64 7.55 -10.06
CA ASP A 117 -22.24 7.86 -9.96
C ASP A 117 -21.49 7.12 -11.06
N LEU A 118 -20.70 7.82 -11.85
CA LEU A 118 -19.90 7.22 -12.91
C LEU A 118 -18.46 7.69 -12.77
N ASN A 119 -17.55 6.74 -12.57
CA ASN A 119 -16.11 6.98 -12.57
C ASN A 119 -15.52 6.28 -13.78
N GLU A 120 -14.67 6.98 -14.52
CA GLU A 120 -13.85 6.40 -15.57
C GLU A 120 -12.38 6.67 -15.28
N TYR A 121 -11.53 5.68 -15.51
CA TYR A 121 -10.08 5.80 -15.41
C TYR A 121 -9.42 5.29 -16.68
N ARG A 122 -8.37 5.99 -17.09
CA ARG A 122 -7.52 5.64 -18.22
C ARG A 122 -6.06 5.82 -17.82
N GLU A 123 -5.29 4.75 -17.91
CA GLU A 123 -3.83 4.76 -17.75
C GLU A 123 -3.15 4.48 -19.07
N GLY A 124 -2.08 5.22 -19.34
CA GLY A 124 -1.26 5.06 -20.52
C GLY A 124 -1.95 5.55 -21.79
N VAL A 125 -1.13 5.78 -22.80
CA VAL A 125 -1.56 6.20 -24.13
C VAL A 125 -0.89 5.32 -25.19
N PRO A 126 -1.50 5.16 -26.38
CA PRO A 126 -0.93 4.37 -27.45
C PRO A 126 0.48 4.83 -27.85
N ASP A 127 1.29 3.88 -28.31
CA ASP A 127 2.60 4.13 -28.96
C ASP A 127 3.62 4.88 -28.08
N GLN A 128 3.61 4.67 -26.76
CA GLN A 128 4.61 5.22 -25.81
C GLN A 128 5.54 4.16 -25.20
N ALA A 129 5.49 2.91 -25.68
CA ALA A 129 6.46 1.88 -25.31
C ALA A 129 7.73 2.02 -26.18
N ASP A 130 8.47 3.12 -26.08
CA ASP A 130 9.56 3.45 -27.02
C ASP A 130 10.95 3.64 -26.38
N ASP A 131 11.07 3.74 -25.05
CA ASP A 131 12.36 3.90 -24.37
C ASP A 131 12.98 2.56 -23.92
N PRO A 132 13.99 2.01 -24.63
CA PRO A 132 14.70 0.79 -24.20
C PRO A 132 15.57 1.01 -22.95
N ASN A 133 15.73 2.26 -22.49
CA ASN A 133 16.43 2.63 -21.27
C ASN A 133 15.48 3.04 -20.15
N GLN A 134 14.16 2.77 -20.24
CA GLN A 134 13.22 2.93 -19.12
C GLN A 134 13.78 2.34 -17.82
N ILE A 135 14.54 1.25 -17.94
CA ILE A 135 15.56 0.84 -16.99
C ILE A 135 16.91 0.96 -17.70
N ASN A 136 17.87 1.65 -17.08
CA ASN A 136 19.19 1.86 -17.68
C ASN A 136 19.85 0.53 -18.07
N GLY A 137 20.29 0.42 -19.32
CA GLY A 137 20.88 -0.81 -19.87
C GLY A 137 19.97 -2.05 -19.81
N ALA A 138 18.67 -1.87 -19.58
CA ALA A 138 17.67 -2.91 -19.35
C ALA A 138 18.07 -3.93 -18.27
N ARG A 139 18.90 -3.53 -17.30
CA ARG A 139 19.43 -4.43 -16.27
C ARG A 139 19.70 -3.73 -14.94
N SER A 140 19.78 -4.53 -13.89
CA SER A 140 20.25 -4.12 -12.56
C SER A 140 21.04 -5.24 -11.92
N TYR A 141 21.93 -4.89 -10.99
CA TYR A 141 22.79 -5.86 -10.31
C TYR A 141 22.50 -5.93 -8.81
N THR A 142 22.75 -7.10 -8.25
CA THR A 142 22.82 -7.30 -6.79
C THR A 142 24.21 -7.78 -6.43
N PHE A 143 24.80 -7.09 -5.46
CA PHE A 143 26.15 -7.33 -4.96
C PHE A 143 26.08 -7.66 -3.46
N ARG A 144 27.14 -8.25 -2.93
CA ARG A 144 27.40 -8.32 -1.50
C ARG A 144 28.79 -7.76 -1.25
N GLY A 145 28.85 -6.50 -0.83
CA GLY A 145 30.09 -5.71 -0.89
C GLY A 145 30.60 -5.63 -2.33
N ALA A 146 31.84 -6.06 -2.56
CA ALA A 146 32.45 -6.08 -3.89
C ALA A 146 32.21 -7.39 -4.67
N VAL A 147 31.36 -8.31 -4.19
CA VAL A 147 31.15 -9.60 -4.85
C VAL A 147 29.81 -9.59 -5.59
N PRO A 148 29.79 -9.75 -6.93
CA PRO A 148 28.55 -9.91 -7.69
C PRO A 148 27.76 -11.13 -7.22
N GLN A 149 26.44 -11.00 -7.15
CA GLN A 149 25.55 -12.09 -6.74
C GLN A 149 24.59 -12.45 -7.88
N SER A 150 23.95 -11.45 -8.46
CA SER A 150 22.99 -11.67 -9.54
C SER A 150 22.86 -10.48 -10.47
N VAL A 151 22.37 -10.77 -11.67
CA VAL A 151 21.89 -9.80 -12.65
C VAL A 151 20.39 -10.02 -12.86
N THR A 152 19.64 -8.93 -12.84
CA THR A 152 18.22 -8.88 -13.23
C THR A 152 18.12 -8.16 -14.56
N ILE A 153 17.46 -8.77 -15.53
CA ILE A 153 17.18 -8.18 -16.85
C ILE A 153 15.69 -7.86 -16.97
N TRP A 154 15.37 -6.81 -17.73
CA TRP A 154 14.04 -6.22 -17.77
C TRP A 154 13.44 -6.23 -19.18
N ALA A 155 12.14 -6.45 -19.27
CA ALA A 155 11.39 -6.53 -20.52
C ALA A 155 11.00 -5.13 -21.05
N VAL A 156 11.98 -4.23 -21.20
CA VAL A 156 11.82 -2.87 -21.75
C VAL A 156 11.97 -2.86 -23.28
N PRO A 157 11.38 -1.90 -24.01
CA PRO A 157 10.47 -0.85 -23.51
C PRO A 157 9.12 -1.43 -23.05
N PHE A 158 8.44 -0.75 -22.13
CA PHE A 158 7.18 -1.25 -21.56
C PHE A 158 6.20 -0.13 -21.23
N GLU A 159 5.00 -0.22 -21.79
CA GLU A 159 3.87 0.64 -21.43
C GLU A 159 2.61 -0.19 -21.24
N ALA A 160 2.05 -0.17 -20.03
CA ALA A 160 0.77 -0.81 -19.75
C ALA A 160 -0.37 0.19 -19.92
N GLN A 161 -1.36 -0.16 -20.76
CA GLN A 161 -2.57 0.61 -20.95
C GLN A 161 -3.76 -0.07 -20.28
N ASN A 162 -4.51 0.69 -19.49
CA ASN A 162 -5.72 0.19 -18.82
C ASN A 162 -6.85 1.19 -18.94
N ARG A 163 -8.08 0.69 -19.03
CA ARG A 163 -9.32 1.46 -18.98
C ARG A 163 -10.23 0.81 -17.95
N SER A 164 -10.91 1.60 -17.15
CA SER A 164 -11.95 1.08 -16.27
C SER A 164 -13.07 2.07 -16.07
N ARG A 165 -14.22 1.52 -15.70
CA ARG A 165 -15.45 2.24 -15.45
C ARG A 165 -16.15 1.63 -14.23
N ASP A 166 -16.41 2.45 -13.23
CA ASP A 166 -17.27 2.09 -12.10
C ASP A 166 -18.57 2.87 -12.20
N PHE A 167 -19.67 2.14 -12.41
CA PHE A 167 -21.02 2.69 -12.41
C PHE A 167 -21.68 2.34 -11.08
N GLY A 168 -22.15 3.35 -10.35
CA GLY A 168 -22.89 3.21 -9.12
C GLY A 168 -24.31 3.73 -9.23
N PHE A 169 -25.27 2.97 -8.71
CA PHE A 169 -26.62 3.42 -8.42
C PHE A 169 -26.90 3.24 -6.93
N TYR A 170 -27.48 4.23 -6.29
CA TYR A 170 -27.78 4.14 -4.86
C TYR A 170 -29.14 4.71 -4.52
N VAL A 171 -29.72 4.15 -3.47
CA VAL A 171 -30.94 4.64 -2.82
C VAL A 171 -30.65 4.71 -1.33
N GLN A 172 -31.03 5.80 -0.69
CA GLN A 172 -30.93 5.98 0.74
C GLN A 172 -32.11 6.78 1.31
N ASP A 173 -32.45 6.52 2.56
CA ASP A 173 -33.44 7.26 3.31
C ASP A 173 -32.96 7.45 4.75
N GLN A 174 -33.06 8.69 5.23
CA GLN A 174 -32.98 8.99 6.66
C GLN A 174 -34.40 9.17 7.19
N TRP A 175 -34.82 8.27 8.06
CA TRP A 175 -36.18 8.22 8.59
C TRP A 175 -36.20 8.50 10.10
N ALA A 176 -36.78 9.64 10.48
CA ALA A 176 -36.99 10.02 11.88
C ALA A 176 -38.37 9.54 12.38
N ILE A 177 -38.35 8.66 13.39
CA ILE A 177 -39.52 8.09 14.07
C ILE A 177 -39.39 8.35 15.57
N ARG A 178 -40.05 9.39 16.07
CA ARG A 178 -39.99 9.78 17.50
C ARG A 178 -38.52 9.96 17.96
N LYS A 179 -38.04 9.08 18.85
CA LYS A 179 -36.68 9.09 19.41
C LYS A 179 -35.66 8.31 18.57
N LEU A 180 -36.11 7.63 17.51
CA LEU A 180 -35.29 6.79 16.65
C LEU A 180 -35.08 7.47 15.30
N THR A 181 -33.84 7.55 14.83
CA THR A 181 -33.52 7.91 13.44
C THR A 181 -32.84 6.73 12.79
N LEU A 182 -33.42 6.24 11.69
CA LEU A 182 -32.86 5.18 10.87
C LEU A 182 -32.16 5.80 9.66
N ASN A 183 -31.00 5.26 9.28
CA ASN A 183 -30.31 5.56 8.05
C ASN A 183 -30.22 4.26 7.26
N LEU A 184 -31.01 4.16 6.20
CA LEU A 184 -31.14 2.95 5.39
C LEU A 184 -30.59 3.27 4.00
N GLY A 185 -29.62 2.50 3.53
CA GLY A 185 -29.02 2.74 2.23
C GLY A 185 -28.56 1.45 1.56
N VAL A 186 -28.65 1.43 0.24
CA VAL A 186 -28.06 0.37 -0.58
C VAL A 186 -27.43 1.00 -1.82
N ARG A 187 -26.24 0.53 -2.16
CA ARG A 187 -25.55 0.91 -3.40
C ARG A 187 -25.27 -0.33 -4.21
N TYR A 188 -25.77 -0.35 -5.43
CA TYR A 188 -25.28 -1.24 -6.47
C TYR A 188 -24.07 -0.58 -7.14
N ASN A 189 -23.03 -1.33 -7.45
CA ASN A 189 -22.03 -0.87 -8.40
C ASN A 189 -21.54 -1.98 -9.35
N ASN A 190 -21.27 -1.59 -10.59
CA ASN A 190 -20.66 -2.41 -11.62
C ASN A 190 -19.30 -1.83 -11.97
N LEU A 191 -18.26 -2.60 -11.68
CA LEU A 191 -16.88 -2.26 -12.02
C LEU A 191 -16.44 -3.08 -13.22
N LYS A 192 -16.17 -2.40 -14.34
CA LYS A 192 -15.76 -3.01 -15.59
C LYS A 192 -14.44 -2.44 -16.07
N GLY A 193 -13.48 -3.31 -16.39
CA GLY A 193 -12.20 -2.96 -17.00
C GLY A 193 -12.10 -3.41 -18.46
N SER A 194 -11.27 -2.72 -19.23
CA SER A 194 -10.79 -3.16 -20.53
C SER A 194 -9.34 -2.74 -20.76
N ILE A 195 -8.65 -3.50 -21.60
CA ILE A 195 -7.26 -3.32 -21.98
C ILE A 195 -7.25 -3.20 -23.50
N PRO A 196 -6.86 -2.05 -24.06
CA PRO A 196 -6.65 -1.93 -25.50
C PRO A 196 -5.56 -2.88 -25.99
N GLU A 197 -5.52 -3.12 -27.31
CA GLU A 197 -4.36 -3.77 -27.92
C GLU A 197 -3.08 -2.95 -27.62
N GLN A 198 -1.97 -3.66 -27.43
CA GLN A 198 -0.69 -3.04 -27.08
C GLN A 198 0.41 -3.63 -27.94
N HIS A 199 1.14 -2.76 -28.64
CA HIS A 199 2.34 -3.11 -29.37
C HIS A 199 3.57 -2.60 -28.61
N MET A 200 4.55 -3.47 -28.40
CA MET A 200 5.84 -3.12 -27.83
C MET A 200 6.95 -3.55 -28.80
N PRO A 201 7.83 -2.64 -29.24
CA PRO A 201 8.93 -2.99 -30.11
C PRO A 201 9.95 -3.87 -29.38
N ALA A 202 10.88 -4.43 -30.16
CA ALA A 202 11.95 -5.25 -29.62
C ALA A 202 12.83 -4.45 -28.66
N GLY A 203 13.17 -5.08 -27.54
CA GLY A 203 14.04 -4.54 -26.51
C GLY A 203 15.44 -5.16 -26.54
N PRO A 204 16.32 -4.76 -25.61
CA PRO A 204 17.63 -5.37 -25.48
C PRO A 204 17.57 -6.89 -25.23
N PHE A 205 16.65 -7.38 -24.39
CA PHE A 205 16.58 -8.79 -24.00
C PHE A 205 15.29 -9.51 -24.36
N VAL A 206 14.37 -8.84 -25.06
CA VAL A 206 13.06 -9.36 -25.43
C VAL A 206 12.75 -9.03 -26.89
N PRO A 207 12.06 -9.90 -27.64
CA PRO A 207 11.61 -9.59 -28.99
C PRO A 207 10.50 -8.52 -28.98
N ALA A 208 10.04 -8.13 -30.17
CA ALA A 208 8.79 -7.38 -30.27
C ALA A 208 7.64 -8.23 -29.70
N ARG A 209 6.68 -7.56 -29.05
CA ARG A 209 5.59 -8.19 -28.30
C ARG A 209 4.28 -7.51 -28.65
N ASP A 210 3.31 -8.30 -29.07
CA ASP A 210 1.97 -7.86 -29.43
C ASP A 210 0.95 -8.48 -28.48
N PHE A 211 0.17 -7.66 -27.80
CA PHE A 211 -0.84 -8.11 -26.86
C PHE A 211 -2.24 -7.79 -27.38
N PRO A 212 -3.15 -8.79 -27.44
CA PRO A 212 -4.51 -8.56 -27.88
C PRO A 212 -5.29 -7.72 -26.87
N ALA A 213 -6.33 -7.03 -27.35
CA ALA A 213 -7.28 -6.36 -26.48
C ALA A 213 -8.01 -7.35 -25.56
N VAL A 214 -8.30 -6.93 -24.33
CA VAL A 214 -9.08 -7.70 -23.35
C VAL A 214 -10.26 -6.86 -22.86
N GLU A 215 -11.45 -7.43 -22.90
CA GLU A 215 -12.69 -6.78 -22.47
C GLU A 215 -13.26 -7.45 -21.21
N ASN A 216 -14.00 -6.69 -20.41
CA ASN A 216 -14.69 -7.19 -19.21
C ASN A 216 -13.72 -7.83 -18.19
N SER A 217 -12.58 -7.18 -17.93
CA SER A 217 -11.58 -7.65 -16.98
C SER A 217 -11.08 -6.51 -16.07
N PRO A 218 -11.58 -6.37 -14.83
CA PRO A 218 -12.65 -7.18 -14.26
C PRO A 218 -14.04 -6.86 -14.83
N ASN A 219 -15.05 -7.64 -14.45
CA ASN A 219 -16.47 -7.31 -14.56
C ASN A 219 -17.19 -7.80 -13.30
N PHE A 220 -17.14 -6.97 -12.25
CA PHE A 220 -17.79 -7.24 -10.97
C PHE A 220 -19.11 -6.52 -10.83
N ASN A 221 -20.06 -7.21 -10.21
CA ASN A 221 -21.31 -6.62 -9.75
C ASN A 221 -21.33 -6.70 -8.23
N ASN A 222 -21.63 -5.60 -7.55
CA ASN A 222 -21.64 -5.57 -6.10
C ASN A 222 -22.91 -4.92 -5.56
N LEU A 223 -23.40 -5.44 -4.44
CA LEU A 223 -24.47 -4.84 -3.66
C LEU A 223 -23.94 -4.52 -2.27
N ASN A 224 -23.94 -3.23 -1.94
CA ASN A 224 -23.31 -2.67 -0.76
C ASN A 224 -24.37 -2.01 0.14
N PRO A 225 -24.98 -2.77 1.08
CA PRO A 225 -25.89 -2.21 2.06
C PRO A 225 -25.16 -1.34 3.09
N ARG A 226 -25.84 -0.32 3.60
CA ARG A 226 -25.42 0.54 4.71
C ARG A 226 -26.62 0.83 5.59
N LEU A 227 -26.55 0.36 6.83
CA LEU A 227 -27.61 0.46 7.81
C LEU A 227 -27.07 1.22 9.02
N GLY A 228 -27.87 2.11 9.57
CA GLY A 228 -27.56 2.81 10.80
C GLY A 228 -28.81 3.17 11.59
N ALA A 229 -28.68 3.23 12.90
CA ALA A 229 -29.74 3.69 13.79
C ALA A 229 -29.16 4.57 14.88
N ALA A 230 -29.85 5.64 15.21
CA ALA A 230 -29.56 6.51 16.35
C ALA A 230 -30.81 6.62 17.22
N TYR A 231 -30.69 6.27 18.50
CA TYR A 231 -31.80 6.26 19.45
C TYR A 231 -31.51 7.19 20.62
N ASP A 232 -32.35 8.21 20.80
CA ASP A 232 -32.36 9.05 21.99
C ASP A 232 -33.02 8.28 23.15
N VAL A 233 -32.18 7.80 24.07
CA VAL A 233 -32.57 6.84 25.11
C VAL A 233 -33.65 7.42 26.03
N PHE A 234 -33.53 8.70 26.37
CA PHE A 234 -34.43 9.36 27.31
C PHE A 234 -35.40 10.33 26.63
N GLY A 235 -35.16 10.74 25.38
CA GLY A 235 -35.99 11.70 24.65
C GLY A 235 -35.66 13.17 24.99
N ASN A 236 -34.52 13.41 25.61
CA ASN A 236 -34.05 14.73 26.02
C ASN A 236 -32.82 15.19 25.24
N GLY A 237 -32.39 14.42 24.22
CA GLY A 237 -31.22 14.71 23.39
C GLY A 237 -29.86 14.57 24.09
N ARG A 238 -29.83 14.10 25.35
CA ARG A 238 -28.59 14.02 26.15
C ARG A 238 -27.89 12.68 26.07
N THR A 239 -28.60 11.62 25.67
CA THR A 239 -28.06 10.26 25.60
C THR A 239 -28.49 9.60 24.31
N ALA A 240 -27.54 9.28 23.44
CA ALA A 240 -27.80 8.62 22.17
C ALA A 240 -27.03 7.30 22.06
N LEU A 241 -27.75 6.21 21.81
CA LEU A 241 -27.17 4.95 21.33
C LEU A 241 -27.13 4.99 19.81
N LYS A 242 -25.98 4.71 19.21
CA LYS A 242 -25.79 4.68 17.75
C LYS A 242 -25.24 3.32 17.35
N VAL A 243 -25.79 2.75 16.29
CA VAL A 243 -25.31 1.51 15.70
C VAL A 243 -25.20 1.67 14.20
N SER A 244 -24.20 1.05 13.57
CA SER A 244 -24.08 1.01 12.11
C SER A 244 -23.47 -0.30 11.63
N LEU A 245 -23.84 -0.70 10.42
CA LEU A 245 -23.25 -1.81 9.68
C LEU A 245 -23.26 -1.48 8.19
N GLY A 246 -22.14 -1.64 7.52
CA GLY A 246 -22.08 -1.46 6.07
C GLY A 246 -21.06 -2.37 5.39
N ARG A 247 -21.33 -2.72 4.13
CA ARG A 247 -20.36 -3.34 3.23
C ARG A 247 -19.78 -2.30 2.29
N PHE A 248 -18.48 -2.40 2.05
CA PHE A 248 -17.74 -1.50 1.18
C PHE A 248 -16.82 -2.31 0.29
N THR A 249 -16.78 -1.97 -0.98
CA THR A 249 -15.73 -2.39 -1.91
C THR A 249 -14.70 -1.26 -2.00
N PRO A 250 -13.41 -1.56 -2.16
CA PRO A 250 -12.41 -0.54 -2.36
C PRO A 250 -12.71 0.20 -3.68
N TYR A 251 -12.26 1.45 -3.75
CA TYR A 251 -12.02 2.06 -5.04
C TYR A 251 -10.96 1.22 -5.76
N PHE A 252 -11.29 0.74 -6.95
CA PHE A 252 -10.40 -0.04 -7.80
C PHE A 252 -10.63 0.37 -9.25
N THR A 253 -9.56 0.69 -9.97
CA THR A 253 -9.62 1.21 -11.34
C THR A 253 -8.58 0.58 -12.27
N ALA A 254 -7.77 -0.35 -11.80
CA ALA A 254 -6.94 -1.14 -12.69
C ALA A 254 -7.84 -2.12 -13.48
N ALA A 255 -7.55 -2.29 -14.77
CA ALA A 255 -8.02 -3.50 -15.44
C ALA A 255 -7.20 -4.68 -14.89
N LEU A 256 -7.85 -5.82 -14.68
CA LEU A 256 -7.18 -7.05 -14.26
C LEU A 256 -6.82 -7.87 -15.50
N ASN A 257 -5.88 -8.81 -15.35
CA ASN A 257 -5.50 -9.72 -16.45
C ASN A 257 -5.02 -8.97 -17.72
N ASN A 258 -4.26 -7.87 -17.55
CA ASN A 258 -3.62 -7.20 -18.68
C ASN A 258 -2.51 -8.11 -19.22
N PRO A 259 -2.58 -8.60 -20.47
CA PRO A 259 -1.62 -9.57 -21.00
C PRO A 259 -0.18 -9.06 -20.96
N ALA A 260 0.03 -7.75 -21.09
CA ALA A 260 1.36 -7.14 -20.97
C ALA A 260 1.91 -7.21 -19.54
N LEU A 261 1.06 -7.09 -18.52
CA LEU A 261 1.44 -7.22 -17.11
C LEU A 261 1.50 -8.69 -16.65
N ASN A 262 0.87 -9.61 -17.40
CA ASN A 262 0.90 -11.03 -17.10
C ASN A 262 2.20 -11.70 -17.55
N GLN A 263 2.96 -11.11 -18.49
CA GLN A 263 4.29 -11.61 -18.85
C GLN A 263 5.29 -11.28 -17.73
N ALA A 264 6.42 -12.00 -17.67
CA ALA A 264 7.48 -11.69 -16.73
C ALA A 264 8.11 -10.33 -17.08
N ALA A 265 7.90 -9.33 -16.22
CA ALA A 265 8.46 -7.99 -16.39
C ALA A 265 9.99 -7.99 -16.28
N SER A 266 10.54 -8.95 -15.53
CA SER A 266 11.97 -9.17 -15.38
C SER A 266 12.25 -10.64 -15.09
N THR A 267 13.52 -11.02 -15.23
CA THR A 267 14.02 -12.30 -14.75
C THR A 267 15.39 -12.09 -14.14
N THR A 268 15.72 -12.87 -13.12
CA THR A 268 16.97 -12.76 -12.36
C THR A 268 17.76 -14.04 -12.49
N ARG A 269 19.09 -13.95 -12.57
CA ARG A 269 19.98 -15.10 -12.60
C ARG A 269 21.22 -14.83 -11.75
N THR A 270 21.78 -15.88 -11.15
CA THR A 270 23.08 -15.78 -10.49
C THR A 270 24.14 -15.38 -11.50
N TRP A 271 25.12 -14.63 -11.04
CA TRP A 271 26.28 -14.24 -11.81
C TRP A 271 27.52 -14.36 -10.92
N THR A 272 28.53 -15.07 -11.44
CA THR A 272 29.86 -15.19 -10.81
C THR A 272 30.89 -14.54 -11.71
N ASP A 273 31.43 -13.40 -11.30
CA ASP A 273 32.47 -12.70 -12.03
C ASP A 273 33.83 -13.39 -11.82
N ALA A 274 34.26 -14.17 -12.81
CA ALA A 274 35.46 -14.99 -12.73
C ALA A 274 36.73 -14.21 -13.08
N ASN A 275 36.63 -13.08 -13.80
CA ASN A 275 37.76 -12.29 -14.26
C ASN A 275 37.89 -10.92 -13.56
N GLY A 276 36.94 -10.56 -12.71
CA GLY A 276 36.95 -9.34 -11.89
C GLY A 276 36.61 -8.07 -12.66
N ASN A 277 35.96 -8.17 -13.83
CA ASN A 277 35.64 -7.02 -14.68
C ASN A 277 34.29 -6.38 -14.36
N TYR A 278 33.49 -6.97 -13.46
CA TYR A 278 32.14 -6.53 -13.11
C TYR A 278 31.16 -6.42 -14.29
N ILE A 279 31.35 -7.25 -15.31
CA ILE A 279 30.48 -7.40 -16.47
C ILE A 279 30.04 -8.87 -16.55
N PRO A 280 28.74 -9.18 -16.65
CA PRO A 280 28.30 -10.55 -16.87
C PRO A 280 28.81 -11.10 -18.21
N ASP A 281 29.85 -11.94 -18.17
CA ASP A 281 30.40 -12.60 -19.35
C ASP A 281 29.56 -13.83 -19.72
N CYS A 282 28.33 -13.56 -20.18
CA CYS A 282 27.35 -14.54 -20.59
C CYS A 282 26.37 -13.94 -21.62
N ASP A 283 25.72 -14.79 -22.42
CA ASP A 283 24.57 -14.39 -23.20
C ASP A 283 23.35 -14.24 -22.28
N LEU A 284 23.02 -12.99 -21.97
CA LEU A 284 21.86 -12.61 -21.17
C LEU A 284 20.52 -12.88 -21.87
N ARG A 285 20.48 -13.19 -23.17
CA ARG A 285 19.27 -13.63 -23.89
C ARG A 285 19.03 -15.14 -23.81
N ASN A 286 20.05 -15.90 -23.44
CA ASN A 286 19.92 -17.34 -23.28
C ASN A 286 19.35 -17.67 -21.89
N PRO A 287 18.18 -18.36 -21.82
CA PRO A 287 17.52 -18.71 -20.56
C PRO A 287 18.25 -19.79 -19.76
N ALA A 288 19.05 -20.62 -20.44
CA ALA A 288 19.83 -21.67 -19.80
C ALA A 288 21.14 -21.13 -19.20
N VAL A 289 21.75 -21.95 -18.34
CA VAL A 289 23.09 -21.69 -17.81
C VAL A 289 24.07 -21.49 -18.97
N ASN A 290 24.84 -20.41 -18.92
CA ASN A 290 25.86 -20.13 -19.93
C ASN A 290 26.87 -19.10 -19.41
N GLY A 291 28.13 -19.25 -19.81
CA GLY A 291 29.22 -18.39 -19.34
C GLY A 291 29.26 -18.32 -17.82
N GLU A 292 29.30 -17.10 -17.30
CA GLU A 292 29.32 -16.79 -15.86
C GLU A 292 27.94 -16.82 -15.16
N CYS A 293 26.87 -17.10 -15.90
CA CYS A 293 25.52 -16.85 -15.42
C CYS A 293 24.66 -18.12 -15.28
N GLY A 294 23.94 -18.23 -14.16
CA GLY A 294 23.00 -19.32 -13.89
C GLY A 294 21.74 -19.28 -14.73
N GLN A 295 20.78 -20.19 -14.53
CA GLN A 295 19.52 -20.16 -15.27
C GLN A 295 18.68 -18.93 -14.90
N TRP A 296 17.79 -18.49 -15.81
CA TRP A 296 16.74 -17.52 -15.49
C TRP A 296 15.80 -18.04 -14.38
N SER A 297 15.43 -17.16 -13.45
CA SER A 297 14.45 -17.42 -12.39
C SER A 297 13.01 -17.51 -12.90
N ASP A 298 12.77 -17.06 -14.12
CA ASP A 298 11.52 -17.22 -14.85
C ASP A 298 11.86 -17.52 -16.32
N LEU A 299 11.60 -18.76 -16.75
CA LEU A 299 11.87 -19.25 -18.10
C LEU A 299 10.87 -18.74 -19.15
N THR A 300 9.83 -18.05 -18.72
CA THR A 300 8.82 -17.45 -19.61
C THR A 300 9.17 -16.02 -20.04
N PHE A 301 10.24 -15.44 -19.48
CA PHE A 301 10.66 -14.07 -19.79
C PHE A 301 10.78 -13.80 -21.31
N GLY A 302 10.21 -12.66 -21.72
CA GLY A 302 10.15 -12.24 -23.12
C GLY A 302 9.14 -12.99 -23.99
N ARG A 303 8.40 -13.97 -23.46
CA ARG A 303 7.36 -14.70 -24.20
C ARG A 303 6.00 -14.02 -24.06
N VAL A 304 5.40 -13.67 -25.19
CA VAL A 304 3.97 -13.32 -25.29
C VAL A 304 3.15 -14.61 -25.25
N ARG A 305 3.09 -15.28 -24.09
CA ARG A 305 2.18 -16.43 -23.90
C ARG A 305 1.13 -16.06 -22.87
N ALA A 306 -0.10 -16.49 -23.12
CA ALA A 306 -1.21 -16.41 -22.17
C ALA A 306 -1.04 -17.32 -20.92
N SER A 307 0.18 -17.84 -20.67
CA SER A 307 0.49 -18.91 -19.71
C SER A 307 1.52 -18.50 -18.66
N ASN A 308 1.82 -17.22 -18.47
CA ASN A 308 2.71 -16.83 -17.38
C ASN A 308 1.91 -16.51 -16.11
N THR A 309 0.95 -15.60 -16.19
CA THR A 309 -0.08 -15.43 -15.15
C THR A 309 -1.45 -15.32 -15.79
N ARG A 310 -2.37 -16.20 -15.39
CA ARG A 310 -3.79 -16.20 -15.81
C ARG A 310 -4.68 -15.88 -14.62
N PHE A 311 -5.85 -15.33 -14.89
CA PHE A 311 -6.87 -15.08 -13.86
C PHE A 311 -8.04 -16.03 -14.08
N ALA A 312 -8.45 -16.73 -13.03
CA ALA A 312 -9.69 -17.50 -13.02
C ALA A 312 -10.91 -16.56 -13.11
N ASP A 313 -12.04 -17.07 -13.61
CA ASP A 313 -13.26 -16.27 -13.75
C ASP A 313 -13.73 -15.66 -12.42
N ASP A 314 -13.58 -16.38 -11.32
CA ASP A 314 -13.95 -15.92 -9.98
C ASP A 314 -12.99 -14.86 -9.40
N ALA A 315 -11.81 -14.69 -9.98
CA ALA A 315 -10.86 -13.63 -9.61
C ALA A 315 -11.17 -12.28 -10.27
N ILE A 316 -11.94 -12.29 -11.36
CA ILE A 316 -12.18 -11.10 -12.19
C ILE A 316 -13.66 -10.83 -12.46
N ARG A 317 -14.57 -11.74 -12.11
CA ARG A 317 -16.01 -11.63 -12.36
C ARG A 317 -16.83 -12.15 -11.18
N GLY A 318 -18.11 -11.81 -11.20
CA GLY A 318 -19.11 -12.35 -10.28
C GLY A 318 -19.82 -11.30 -9.44
N PHE A 319 -20.80 -11.76 -8.68
CA PHE A 319 -21.60 -10.93 -7.79
C PHE A 319 -21.03 -10.97 -6.37
N ASN A 320 -20.66 -9.82 -5.82
CA ASN A 320 -20.01 -9.68 -4.50
C ASN A 320 -18.69 -10.46 -4.33
N GLN A 321 -18.01 -10.81 -5.42
CA GLN A 321 -16.73 -11.55 -5.42
C GLN A 321 -15.48 -10.64 -5.37
N GLN A 322 -15.63 -9.35 -5.70
CA GLN A 322 -14.54 -8.37 -5.57
C GLN A 322 -14.11 -8.24 -4.11
N PHE A 323 -12.82 -8.08 -3.82
CA PHE A 323 -12.29 -7.71 -2.50
C PHE A 323 -13.16 -6.65 -1.81
N TYR A 324 -13.51 -6.86 -0.55
CA TYR A 324 -14.46 -6.03 0.19
C TYR A 324 -14.16 -6.03 1.69
N ASN A 325 -14.76 -5.10 2.41
CA ASN A 325 -14.88 -5.17 3.85
C ASN A 325 -16.28 -4.86 4.35
N TRP A 326 -16.60 -5.43 5.49
CA TRP A 326 -17.71 -5.03 6.33
C TRP A 326 -17.19 -4.18 7.47
N GLN A 327 -17.92 -3.14 7.83
CA GLN A 327 -17.63 -2.29 8.98
C GLN A 327 -18.88 -2.20 9.84
N GLY A 328 -18.75 -2.56 11.11
CA GLY A 328 -19.78 -2.43 12.14
C GLY A 328 -19.32 -1.52 13.26
N SER A 329 -20.24 -0.76 13.84
CA SER A 329 -19.97 0.03 15.04
C SER A 329 -21.17 0.10 15.98
N VAL A 330 -20.87 0.24 17.27
CA VAL A 330 -21.83 0.55 18.33
C VAL A 330 -21.21 1.64 19.19
N SER A 331 -21.91 2.75 19.40
CA SER A 331 -21.42 3.83 20.28
C SER A 331 -22.52 4.44 21.13
N VAL A 332 -22.10 4.97 22.27
CA VAL A 332 -22.96 5.73 23.20
C VAL A 332 -22.37 7.12 23.34
N GLN A 333 -23.21 8.12 23.07
CA GLN A 333 -22.90 9.52 23.28
C GLN A 333 -23.73 10.07 24.43
N GLN A 334 -23.08 10.70 25.41
CA GLN A 334 -23.69 11.23 26.62
C GLN A 334 -23.24 12.67 26.87
N GLU A 335 -24.19 13.58 27.06
CA GLU A 335 -23.95 14.84 27.77
C GLU A 335 -23.85 14.54 29.27
N LEU A 336 -22.65 14.66 29.85
CA LEU A 336 -22.41 14.39 31.27
C LEU A 336 -22.90 15.55 32.14
N ARG A 337 -22.72 16.77 31.65
CA ARG A 337 -23.19 18.03 32.22
C ARG A 337 -23.21 19.09 31.11
N PRO A 338 -23.84 20.26 31.31
CA PRO A 338 -23.76 21.34 30.35
C PRO A 338 -22.31 21.60 29.92
N ASN A 339 -22.10 21.65 28.60
CA ASN A 339 -20.80 21.84 27.96
C ASN A 339 -19.80 20.69 28.07
N VAL A 340 -20.16 19.50 28.59
CA VAL A 340 -19.26 18.34 28.62
C VAL A 340 -19.97 17.11 28.03
N ALA A 341 -19.40 16.55 26.97
CA ALA A 341 -19.89 15.35 26.32
C ALA A 341 -18.83 14.26 26.30
N LEU A 342 -19.27 13.02 26.51
CA LEU A 342 -18.50 11.79 26.39
C LEU A 342 -19.07 10.98 25.22
N ASP A 343 -18.20 10.37 24.43
CA ASP A 343 -18.53 9.40 23.39
C ASP A 343 -17.67 8.16 23.58
N VAL A 344 -18.30 6.99 23.63
CA VAL A 344 -17.63 5.69 23.73
C VAL A 344 -18.12 4.82 22.59
N GLY A 345 -17.21 4.33 21.75
CA GLY A 345 -17.53 3.52 20.59
C GLY A 345 -16.71 2.24 20.52
N TYR A 346 -17.33 1.18 20.01
CA TYR A 346 -16.69 -0.07 19.59
C TYR A 346 -16.84 -0.23 18.08
N PHE A 347 -15.79 -0.66 17.42
CA PHE A 347 -15.70 -0.80 15.97
C PHE A 347 -15.15 -2.17 15.60
N ARG A 348 -15.72 -2.77 14.56
CA ARG A 348 -15.24 -4.02 13.97
C ARG A 348 -15.22 -3.90 12.45
N THR A 349 -14.09 -4.21 11.85
CA THR A 349 -13.94 -4.30 10.39
C THR A 349 -13.42 -5.68 10.02
N TRP A 350 -14.02 -6.34 9.03
CA TRP A 350 -13.52 -7.61 8.52
C TRP A 350 -13.55 -7.65 6.99
N TYR A 351 -12.51 -8.23 6.41
CA TYR A 351 -12.29 -8.24 4.96
C TYR A 351 -12.65 -9.60 4.35
N GLY A 352 -12.89 -9.62 3.05
CA GLY A 352 -13.15 -10.83 2.26
C GLY A 352 -12.93 -10.61 0.76
N GLY A 353 -13.02 -11.67 -0.04
CA GLY A 353 -12.69 -11.65 -1.47
C GLY A 353 -11.17 -11.54 -1.71
N PHE A 354 -10.38 -12.22 -0.89
CA PHE A 354 -8.92 -12.29 -1.03
C PHE A 354 -8.56 -13.20 -2.21
N LEU A 355 -7.61 -12.75 -3.03
CA LEU A 355 -7.06 -13.55 -4.12
C LEU A 355 -5.75 -14.21 -3.69
N ILE A 356 -5.41 -15.29 -4.37
CA ILE A 356 -4.18 -16.05 -4.20
C ILE A 356 -3.61 -16.39 -5.58
N LEU A 357 -2.30 -16.58 -5.66
CA LEU A 357 -1.61 -17.09 -6.83
C LEU A 357 -1.15 -18.53 -6.56
N ASP A 358 -1.45 -19.40 -7.50
CA ASP A 358 -1.16 -20.84 -7.53
C ASP A 358 -0.34 -21.15 -8.79
N ASP A 359 0.89 -21.63 -8.64
CA ASP A 359 1.70 -22.10 -9.77
C ASP A 359 1.35 -23.56 -10.09
N GLN A 360 0.58 -23.76 -11.15
CA GLN A 360 0.02 -25.08 -11.48
C GLN A 360 1.06 -26.12 -11.93
N LEU A 361 2.34 -25.74 -12.05
CA LEU A 361 3.47 -26.66 -12.30
C LEU A 361 4.15 -27.15 -11.02
N LEU A 362 3.80 -26.55 -9.88
CA LEU A 362 4.43 -26.79 -8.59
C LEU A 362 3.42 -27.39 -7.59
N THR A 363 3.97 -28.06 -6.60
CA THR A 363 3.24 -28.54 -5.42
C THR A 363 4.18 -28.47 -4.22
N SER A 364 3.66 -28.64 -3.02
CA SER A 364 4.49 -28.75 -1.80
C SER A 364 5.58 -29.83 -1.87
N ALA A 365 5.41 -30.87 -2.68
CA ALA A 365 6.41 -31.91 -2.89
C ALA A 365 7.62 -31.46 -3.73
N ASP A 366 7.51 -30.33 -4.43
CA ASP A 366 8.58 -29.75 -5.27
C ASP A 366 9.55 -28.87 -4.49
N TYR A 367 9.44 -28.87 -3.16
CA TYR A 367 10.26 -28.08 -2.25
C TYR A 367 11.00 -28.96 -1.24
N ASP A 368 12.24 -28.60 -0.93
CA ASP A 368 13.02 -29.26 0.13
C ASP A 368 13.14 -28.33 1.35
N PRO A 369 12.88 -28.84 2.56
CA PRO A 369 13.00 -28.04 3.78
C PRO A 369 14.47 -27.83 4.14
N TYR A 370 14.75 -26.70 4.75
CA TYR A 370 16.01 -26.43 5.41
C TYR A 370 15.80 -25.55 6.64
N CYS A 371 16.89 -25.37 7.38
CA CYS A 371 16.94 -24.48 8.51
C CYS A 371 18.15 -23.55 8.42
N ILE A 372 18.00 -22.35 8.98
CA ILE A 372 19.05 -21.35 9.16
C ILE A 372 19.25 -21.09 10.65
N THR A 373 20.43 -20.60 11.02
CA THR A 373 20.71 -20.19 12.40
C THR A 373 20.62 -18.68 12.47
N ALA A 374 19.77 -18.14 13.35
CA ALA A 374 19.76 -16.71 13.56
C ALA A 374 21.10 -16.24 14.15
N PRO A 375 21.58 -15.06 13.74
CA PRO A 375 22.81 -14.51 14.30
C PRO A 375 22.65 -14.27 15.80
N MET A 376 23.74 -14.44 16.55
CA MET A 376 23.78 -14.13 17.99
C MET A 376 23.79 -12.62 18.17
N ASP A 377 22.71 -12.06 18.71
CA ASP A 377 22.58 -10.63 19.00
C ASP A 377 21.52 -10.43 20.08
N SER A 378 21.90 -9.78 21.20
CA SER A 378 21.00 -9.46 22.31
C SER A 378 19.77 -8.62 21.92
N ARG A 379 19.82 -7.93 20.77
CA ARG A 379 18.71 -7.12 20.25
C ARG A 379 17.65 -7.97 19.52
N LEU A 380 17.98 -9.20 19.14
CA LEU A 380 17.00 -10.15 18.57
C LEU A 380 16.21 -10.85 19.70
N PRO A 381 14.96 -11.26 19.44
CA PRO A 381 14.20 -12.09 20.38
C PRO A 381 15.00 -13.32 20.81
N GLY A 382 15.06 -13.58 22.12
CA GLY A 382 15.80 -14.71 22.66
C GLY A 382 17.32 -14.65 22.48
N SER A 383 17.88 -13.46 22.20
CA SER A 383 19.33 -13.23 21.93
C SER A 383 19.89 -13.91 20.67
N GLY A 384 19.03 -14.40 19.78
CA GLY A 384 19.45 -15.08 18.56
C GLY A 384 20.00 -16.49 18.79
N GLY A 385 20.80 -17.01 17.86
CA GLY A 385 21.42 -18.36 17.94
C GLY A 385 20.46 -19.54 17.75
N ASN A 386 19.16 -19.30 17.84
CA ASN A 386 18.14 -20.32 17.61
C ASN A 386 18.11 -20.76 16.14
N ARG A 387 17.85 -22.04 15.93
CA ARG A 387 17.67 -22.62 14.60
C ARG A 387 16.24 -22.36 14.12
N PHE A 388 16.10 -21.64 13.02
CA PHE A 388 14.84 -21.38 12.32
C PHE A 388 14.66 -22.42 11.22
N CYS A 389 13.71 -23.33 11.41
CA CYS A 389 13.37 -24.39 10.47
C CYS A 389 12.03 -24.11 9.76
N GLY A 390 11.62 -25.01 8.87
CA GLY A 390 10.37 -24.87 8.13
C GLY A 390 10.47 -23.80 7.05
N ILE A 391 11.68 -23.55 6.54
CA ILE A 391 11.93 -22.73 5.36
C ILE A 391 12.19 -23.70 4.21
N TYR A 392 11.78 -23.34 3.00
CA TYR A 392 11.83 -24.24 1.86
C TYR A 392 12.54 -23.60 0.67
N ASP A 393 13.31 -24.41 -0.05
CA ASP A 393 13.86 -24.05 -1.36
C ASP A 393 13.25 -24.97 -2.42
N ILE A 394 12.86 -24.40 -3.55
CA ILE A 394 12.33 -25.19 -4.68
C ILE A 394 13.38 -26.19 -5.15
N LYS A 395 12.98 -27.33 -5.70
CA LYS A 395 13.92 -28.30 -6.29
C LYS A 395 14.59 -27.73 -7.54
N PRO A 396 15.88 -28.02 -7.80
CA PRO A 396 16.60 -27.51 -8.97
C PRO A 396 15.87 -27.78 -10.30
N ASP A 397 15.30 -28.97 -10.47
CA ASP A 397 14.64 -29.34 -11.72
C ASP A 397 13.36 -28.55 -12.01
N LYS A 398 12.76 -27.96 -10.98
CA LYS A 398 11.55 -27.13 -11.04
C LYS A 398 11.84 -25.62 -11.09
N PHE A 399 13.09 -25.22 -10.83
CA PHE A 399 13.49 -23.81 -10.83
C PHE A 399 13.19 -23.11 -12.16
N GLY A 400 12.52 -21.96 -12.08
CA GLY A 400 12.18 -21.11 -13.22
C GLY A 400 11.01 -21.59 -14.07
N GLN A 401 10.39 -22.72 -13.74
CA GLN A 401 9.10 -23.11 -14.31
C GLN A 401 8.01 -22.25 -13.66
N VAL A 402 7.11 -21.70 -14.47
CA VAL A 402 6.05 -20.80 -14.01
C VAL A 402 4.78 -21.08 -14.81
N ASP A 403 3.68 -21.34 -14.12
CA ASP A 403 2.33 -21.35 -14.70
C ASP A 403 1.27 -20.83 -13.71
N ASN A 404 1.30 -19.53 -13.45
CA ASN A 404 0.53 -18.93 -12.37
C ASN A 404 -0.96 -18.78 -12.70
N LEU A 405 -1.82 -19.18 -11.77
CA LEU A 405 -3.25 -18.93 -11.74
C LEU A 405 -3.61 -18.05 -10.54
N VAL A 406 -4.18 -16.88 -10.80
CA VAL A 406 -4.80 -16.05 -9.77
C VAL A 406 -6.26 -16.45 -9.61
N THR A 407 -6.66 -16.85 -8.41
CA THR A 407 -8.04 -17.26 -8.05
C THR A 407 -8.39 -16.86 -6.62
N GLN A 408 -9.59 -17.19 -6.13
CA GLN A 408 -10.01 -16.89 -4.76
C GLN A 408 -9.25 -17.78 -3.76
N SER A 409 -8.72 -17.16 -2.70
CA SER A 409 -8.03 -17.87 -1.61
C SER A 409 -8.88 -18.97 -0.95
N SER A 410 -10.21 -18.82 -0.98
CA SER A 410 -11.16 -19.77 -0.41
C SER A 410 -11.10 -21.18 -1.03
N HIS A 411 -10.44 -21.36 -2.17
CA HIS A 411 -10.19 -22.69 -2.75
C HIS A 411 -9.13 -23.49 -1.99
N TYR A 412 -8.23 -22.82 -1.26
CA TYR A 412 -7.09 -23.46 -0.59
C TYR A 412 -7.17 -23.34 0.93
N GLY A 413 -7.65 -22.21 1.44
CA GLY A 413 -7.71 -21.97 2.88
C GLY A 413 -8.58 -20.78 3.26
N ASN A 414 -8.73 -20.58 4.57
CA ASN A 414 -9.51 -19.48 5.11
C ASN A 414 -8.60 -18.31 5.48
N GLN A 415 -8.33 -17.43 4.50
CA GLN A 415 -7.65 -16.17 4.78
C GLN A 415 -8.59 -15.21 5.51
N THR A 416 -8.12 -14.60 6.61
CA THR A 416 -8.92 -13.60 7.35
C THR A 416 -8.10 -12.36 7.71
N GLU A 417 -8.77 -11.22 7.76
CA GLU A 417 -8.23 -9.98 8.33
C GLU A 417 -9.36 -9.27 9.08
N VAL A 418 -9.18 -9.10 10.39
CA VAL A 418 -10.21 -8.57 11.30
C VAL A 418 -9.62 -7.52 12.23
N PHE A 419 -10.12 -6.29 12.12
CA PHE A 419 -9.86 -5.22 13.08
C PHE A 419 -10.98 -5.17 14.13
N ASN A 420 -10.59 -5.00 15.39
CA ASN A 420 -11.49 -4.60 16.49
C ASN A 420 -10.87 -3.40 17.21
N GLY A 421 -11.68 -2.43 17.58
CA GLY A 421 -11.19 -1.23 18.26
C GLY A 421 -12.24 -0.58 19.14
N ALA A 422 -11.78 0.23 20.08
CA ALA A 422 -12.60 1.04 20.95
C ALA A 422 -12.03 2.46 21.06
N ASP A 423 -12.92 3.44 20.97
CA ASP A 423 -12.60 4.85 21.13
C ASP A 423 -13.38 5.44 22.30
N VAL A 424 -12.71 6.28 23.08
CA VAL A 424 -13.29 7.10 24.15
C VAL A 424 -12.90 8.54 23.89
N THR A 425 -13.88 9.41 23.67
CA THR A 425 -13.64 10.84 23.40
C THR A 425 -14.43 11.70 24.36
N VAL A 426 -13.77 12.71 24.94
CA VAL A 426 -14.37 13.75 25.76
C VAL A 426 -14.23 15.09 25.05
N LYS A 427 -15.32 15.85 24.98
CA LYS A 427 -15.33 17.23 24.51
C LYS A 427 -15.91 18.12 25.60
N ALA A 428 -15.21 19.20 25.91
CA ALA A 428 -15.65 20.16 26.92
C ALA A 428 -15.51 21.61 26.43
N ARG A 429 -16.46 22.47 26.80
CA ARG A 429 -16.30 23.93 26.78
C ARG A 429 -16.26 24.43 28.23
N PHE A 430 -15.33 25.31 28.56
CA PHE A 430 -15.09 25.76 29.93
C PHE A 430 -14.60 27.21 29.99
N GLY A 431 -14.76 27.87 31.14
CA GLY A 431 -14.32 29.25 31.34
C GLY A 431 -14.90 30.24 30.32
N GLN A 432 -14.11 31.24 29.95
CA GLN A 432 -14.51 32.33 29.03
C GLN A 432 -14.37 31.93 27.54
N GLY A 433 -14.82 30.73 27.16
CA GLY A 433 -14.74 30.22 25.80
C GLY A 433 -13.58 29.25 25.52
N GLY A 434 -13.00 28.69 26.58
CA GLY A 434 -12.05 27.59 26.49
C GLY A 434 -12.70 26.33 25.92
N GLN A 435 -11.93 25.57 25.16
CA GLN A 435 -12.34 24.32 24.53
C GLN A 435 -11.31 23.25 24.81
N PHE A 436 -11.79 22.05 25.12
CA PHE A 436 -10.99 20.85 25.29
C PHE A 436 -11.60 19.74 24.44
N ALA A 437 -10.76 18.99 23.75
CA ALA A 437 -11.10 17.73 23.14
C ALA A 437 -9.97 16.74 23.43
N GLY A 438 -10.30 15.58 23.95
CA GLY A 438 -9.31 14.56 24.26
C GLY A 438 -9.89 13.17 24.12
N GLY A 439 -9.06 12.19 23.81
CA GLY A 439 -9.52 10.83 23.71
C GLY A 439 -8.43 9.79 23.71
N LEU A 440 -8.86 8.56 23.95
CA LEU A 440 -8.11 7.34 23.82
C LEU A 440 -8.71 6.53 22.68
N SER A 441 -7.88 6.00 21.81
CA SER A 441 -8.27 5.07 20.75
C SER A 441 -7.36 3.86 20.84
N THR A 442 -7.92 2.67 20.90
CA THR A 442 -7.17 1.41 21.01
C THR A 442 -7.79 0.35 20.12
N GLY A 443 -6.98 -0.58 19.63
CA GLY A 443 -7.47 -1.60 18.71
C GLY A 443 -6.45 -2.68 18.42
N ARG A 444 -6.88 -3.67 17.64
CA ARG A 444 -6.04 -4.75 17.14
C ARG A 444 -6.58 -5.22 15.80
N THR A 445 -5.69 -5.39 14.84
CA THR A 445 -5.91 -6.21 13.65
C THR A 445 -5.32 -7.59 13.86
N VAL A 446 -6.10 -8.63 13.55
CA VAL A 446 -5.65 -10.02 13.45
C VAL A 446 -5.69 -10.40 11.98
N THR A 447 -4.59 -10.93 11.48
CA THR A 447 -4.48 -11.46 10.11
C THR A 447 -4.11 -12.94 10.19
N ASP A 448 -4.82 -13.76 9.43
CA ASP A 448 -4.61 -15.19 9.33
C ASP A 448 -4.44 -15.59 7.87
N ASN A 449 -3.25 -16.10 7.54
CA ASN A 449 -2.90 -16.66 6.24
C ASN A 449 -2.19 -18.01 6.38
N CYS A 450 -2.45 -18.74 7.49
CA CYS A 450 -1.86 -20.04 7.82
C CYS A 450 -2.42 -21.18 6.96
N PHE A 451 -2.16 -21.15 5.66
CA PHE A 451 -2.46 -22.24 4.73
C PHE A 451 -1.38 -22.34 3.67
N VAL A 452 -1.37 -23.45 2.93
CA VAL A 452 -0.38 -23.74 1.90
C VAL A 452 -1.09 -23.83 0.55
N VAL A 453 -0.45 -23.28 -0.48
CA VAL A 453 -0.85 -23.46 -1.88
C VAL A 453 0.24 -24.30 -2.54
N ASP A 454 1.37 -23.67 -2.87
CA ASP A 454 2.55 -24.33 -3.43
C ASP A 454 3.63 -24.57 -2.37
N SER A 455 4.38 -23.50 -2.05
CA SER A 455 5.45 -23.52 -1.06
C SER A 455 4.90 -23.70 0.35
N PRO A 456 5.40 -24.67 1.15
CA PRO A 456 4.91 -24.89 2.51
C PRO A 456 5.18 -23.73 3.49
N SER A 457 6.11 -22.83 3.18
CA SER A 457 6.48 -21.70 4.05
C SER A 457 6.13 -20.33 3.50
N SER A 458 5.45 -20.26 2.35
CA SER A 458 5.01 -18.98 1.81
C SER A 458 3.82 -19.13 0.88
N VAL A 459 2.96 -18.12 0.87
CA VAL A 459 1.87 -18.01 -0.10
C VAL A 459 1.91 -16.66 -0.80
N VAL A 460 1.54 -16.58 -2.07
CA VAL A 460 1.51 -15.31 -2.81
C VAL A 460 0.08 -14.78 -2.83
N ALA A 461 -0.22 -13.86 -1.92
CA ALA A 461 -1.53 -13.23 -1.84
C ALA A 461 -1.69 -12.12 -2.89
N GLY A 462 -2.87 -12.07 -3.50
CA GLY A 462 -3.26 -11.03 -4.46
C GLY A 462 -4.26 -10.07 -3.83
N THR A 463 -4.02 -8.77 -3.99
CA THR A 463 -4.99 -7.74 -3.58
C THR A 463 -5.14 -6.68 -4.66
N ALA A 464 -6.40 -6.32 -4.95
CA ALA A 464 -6.78 -5.36 -5.97
C ALA A 464 -7.34 -4.09 -5.30
N THR A 465 -6.52 -3.03 -5.21
CA THR A 465 -6.90 -1.75 -4.60
C THR A 465 -6.32 -0.57 -5.36
N GLY A 466 -7.10 0.50 -5.53
CA GLY A 466 -6.67 1.64 -6.33
C GLY A 466 -6.42 1.25 -7.78
N ASN A 467 -5.25 1.60 -8.31
CA ASN A 467 -4.93 1.37 -9.73
C ASN A 467 -3.93 0.23 -9.89
N THR A 468 -3.73 -0.59 -8.86
CA THR A 468 -2.69 -1.61 -8.84
C THR A 468 -3.27 -2.93 -8.35
N PHE A 469 -2.96 -3.99 -9.09
CA PHE A 469 -3.05 -5.35 -8.57
C PHE A 469 -1.67 -5.70 -8.02
N THR A 470 -1.60 -6.01 -6.74
CA THR A 470 -0.34 -6.32 -6.07
C THR A 470 -0.34 -7.78 -5.67
N LEU A 471 0.74 -8.48 -6.02
CA LEU A 471 1.06 -9.80 -5.52
C LEU A 471 2.11 -9.64 -4.41
N THR A 472 1.84 -10.21 -3.26
CA THR A 472 2.71 -10.14 -2.08
C THR A 472 2.98 -11.54 -1.56
N THR A 473 4.25 -11.93 -1.51
CA THR A 473 4.65 -13.16 -0.83
C THR A 473 4.49 -12.96 0.68
N LEU A 474 3.61 -13.73 1.28
CA LEU A 474 3.39 -13.79 2.71
C LEU A 474 4.08 -15.02 3.27
N ASP A 475 4.72 -14.86 4.42
CA ASP A 475 5.33 -15.95 5.16
C ASP A 475 4.26 -16.76 5.88
N THR A 476 4.27 -18.08 5.69
CA THR A 476 3.29 -19.00 6.30
C THR A 476 3.87 -19.82 7.44
N ARG A 477 5.11 -19.54 7.86
CA ARG A 477 5.74 -20.19 9.02
C ARG A 477 4.94 -19.91 10.30
N PRO A 478 5.03 -20.80 11.31
CA PRO A 478 4.49 -20.53 12.64
C PRO A 478 4.94 -19.16 13.16
N ASP A 479 4.04 -18.44 13.84
CA ASP A 479 4.19 -17.04 14.30
C ASP A 479 4.18 -15.96 13.20
N PHE A 480 4.43 -16.28 11.93
CA PHE A 480 4.40 -15.33 10.80
C PHE A 480 3.06 -15.30 10.07
N CYS A 481 2.33 -16.42 10.07
CA CYS A 481 1.05 -16.57 9.38
C CYS A 481 -0.19 -16.16 10.20
N HIS A 482 -0.05 -16.10 11.52
CA HIS A 482 -1.07 -15.60 12.45
C HIS A 482 -0.53 -14.34 13.13
N ILE A 483 -0.85 -13.18 12.58
CA ILE A 483 -0.34 -11.90 13.05
C ILE A 483 -1.40 -11.28 13.96
N SER A 484 -1.11 -11.24 15.26
CA SER A 484 -1.97 -10.61 16.27
C SER A 484 -1.25 -9.46 16.96
N ARG A 485 -1.43 -8.24 16.44
CA ARG A 485 -0.84 -7.02 17.03
C ARG A 485 -1.35 -6.80 18.46
N PRO A 486 -0.51 -6.57 19.48
CA PRO A 486 -1.01 -6.32 20.83
C PRO A 486 -1.80 -4.99 20.90
N TRP A 487 -2.84 -4.94 21.73
CA TRP A 487 -3.69 -3.73 21.89
C TRP A 487 -2.87 -2.48 22.25
N SER A 488 -1.87 -2.64 23.12
CA SER A 488 -0.95 -1.56 23.52
C SER A 488 -0.21 -0.94 22.33
N ALA A 489 0.08 -1.72 21.30
CA ALA A 489 0.75 -1.25 20.10
C ALA A 489 -0.15 -0.49 19.14
N ALA A 490 -1.46 -0.40 19.36
CA ALA A 490 -2.36 0.50 18.62
C ALA A 490 -2.97 1.61 19.51
N THR A 491 -2.79 1.54 20.83
CA THR A 491 -3.32 2.53 21.76
C THR A 491 -2.67 3.90 21.56
N GLN A 492 -3.50 4.90 21.26
CA GLN A 492 -3.10 6.30 21.13
C GLN A 492 -3.91 7.19 22.07
N VAL A 493 -3.28 8.25 22.57
CA VAL A 493 -3.91 9.33 23.33
C VAL A 493 -3.68 10.64 22.60
N LYS A 494 -4.74 11.40 22.36
CA LYS A 494 -4.65 12.72 21.72
C LYS A 494 -5.47 13.73 22.51
N LEU A 495 -4.88 14.88 22.79
CA LEU A 495 -5.49 15.98 23.52
C LEU A 495 -5.32 17.27 22.73
N LEU A 496 -6.32 18.14 22.78
CA LEU A 496 -6.36 19.47 22.23
C LEU A 496 -6.99 20.39 23.27
N VAL A 497 -6.33 21.49 23.56
CA VAL A 497 -6.89 22.60 24.34
C VAL A 497 -6.74 23.89 23.56
N VAL A 498 -7.79 24.71 23.57
CA VAL A 498 -7.80 26.07 23.02
C VAL A 498 -8.35 26.99 24.09
N TYR A 499 -7.65 28.06 24.41
CA TYR A 499 -8.07 29.00 25.44
C TYR A 499 -7.93 30.45 24.94
N PRO A 500 -9.04 31.20 24.86
CA PRO A 500 -8.98 32.64 24.60
C PRO A 500 -8.44 33.37 25.83
N LEU A 501 -7.55 34.33 25.61
CA LEU A 501 -6.95 35.18 26.62
C LEU A 501 -7.43 36.62 26.42
N PRO A 502 -7.25 37.50 27.43
CA PRO A 502 -7.51 38.93 27.27
C PRO A 502 -6.83 39.53 26.04
N TRP A 503 -7.35 40.67 25.62
CA TRP A 503 -6.85 41.43 24.48
C TRP A 503 -6.98 40.72 23.12
N LYS A 504 -7.84 39.71 22.93
CA LYS A 504 -7.91 38.94 21.65
C LYS A 504 -6.66 38.09 21.38
N LEU A 505 -5.92 37.73 22.43
CA LEU A 505 -4.97 36.64 22.38
C LEU A 505 -5.71 35.30 22.45
N GLN A 506 -5.14 34.28 21.82
CA GLN A 506 -5.58 32.90 21.95
C GLN A 506 -4.34 32.02 22.06
N THR A 507 -4.38 31.04 22.95
CA THR A 507 -3.40 29.97 23.00
C THR A 507 -4.06 28.64 22.71
N SER A 508 -3.34 27.72 22.09
CA SER A 508 -3.75 26.34 21.98
C SER A 508 -2.57 25.40 22.15
N ALA A 509 -2.82 24.22 22.70
CA ALA A 509 -1.84 23.16 22.75
C ALA A 509 -2.48 21.86 22.26
N ILE A 510 -1.68 21.07 21.55
CA ILE A 510 -2.00 19.68 21.24
C ILE A 510 -0.96 18.77 21.87
N TYR A 511 -1.42 17.63 22.37
CA TYR A 511 -0.57 16.54 22.82
C TYR A 511 -0.96 15.27 22.08
N GLN A 512 0.03 14.51 21.64
CA GLN A 512 -0.16 13.18 21.09
C GLN A 512 0.81 12.20 21.74
N ASP A 513 0.30 11.04 22.10
CA ASP A 513 1.05 9.84 22.47
C ASP A 513 0.59 8.72 21.55
N ILE A 514 1.44 8.32 20.60
CA ILE A 514 1.16 7.25 19.64
C ILE A 514 2.18 6.11 19.77
N PRO A 515 1.80 4.86 19.47
CA PRO A 515 2.72 3.73 19.48
C PRO A 515 3.91 3.97 18.54
N GLY A 516 5.08 3.43 18.90
CA GLY A 516 6.23 3.40 18.01
C GLY A 516 6.00 2.51 16.79
N ILE A 517 6.88 2.64 15.81
CA ILE A 517 6.88 1.78 14.63
C ILE A 517 7.20 0.33 15.00
N PRO A 518 6.68 -0.67 14.28
CA PRO A 518 7.08 -2.06 14.49
C PRO A 518 8.55 -2.26 14.15
N ILE A 519 9.24 -3.07 14.96
CA ILE A 519 10.61 -3.52 14.70
C ILE A 519 10.56 -4.78 13.86
N ALA A 520 11.28 -4.77 12.74
CA ALA A 520 11.46 -5.92 11.87
C ALA A 520 12.95 -6.24 11.70
N ALA A 521 13.25 -7.50 11.41
CA ALA A 521 14.59 -7.94 11.07
C ALA A 521 14.52 -8.97 9.96
N SER A 522 15.18 -8.70 8.85
CA SER A 522 15.33 -9.64 7.74
C SER A 522 16.83 -9.85 7.46
N ARG A 523 17.27 -11.08 7.21
CA ARG A 523 18.69 -11.37 6.92
C ARG A 523 18.83 -12.10 5.60
N SER A 524 19.81 -11.67 4.79
CA SER A 524 20.20 -12.37 3.56
C SER A 524 21.29 -13.40 3.88
N TYR A 525 20.89 -14.67 3.90
CA TYR A 525 21.76 -15.83 4.06
C TYR A 525 22.34 -16.24 2.71
N ASN A 526 23.64 -16.52 2.67
CA ASN A 526 24.27 -17.04 1.46
C ASN A 526 24.09 -18.57 1.36
N ASN A 527 24.36 -19.12 0.18
CA ASN A 527 24.27 -20.56 -0.04
C ASN A 527 25.16 -21.39 0.90
N ALA A 528 26.34 -20.92 1.29
CA ALA A 528 27.24 -21.66 2.18
C ALA A 528 26.65 -21.84 3.59
N GLU A 529 25.84 -20.88 4.07
CA GLU A 529 25.11 -20.99 5.34
C GLU A 529 23.91 -21.95 5.27
N ILE A 530 23.32 -22.12 4.08
CA ILE A 530 22.10 -22.93 3.86
C ILE A 530 22.44 -24.37 3.51
N LEU A 531 23.49 -24.58 2.71
CA LEU A 531 23.92 -25.86 2.15
C LEU A 531 24.04 -26.99 3.19
N PRO A 532 24.63 -26.80 4.39
CA PRO A 532 24.74 -27.89 5.37
C PRO A 532 23.39 -28.42 5.87
N SER A 533 22.35 -27.59 5.81
CA SER A 533 21.00 -27.90 6.29
C SER A 533 20.10 -28.40 5.16
N LEU A 534 20.21 -27.79 3.97
CA LEU A 534 19.45 -28.16 2.78
C LEU A 534 19.99 -29.43 2.09
N GLY A 535 21.28 -29.74 2.26
CA GLY A 535 21.93 -30.91 1.65
C GLY A 535 22.25 -30.75 0.15
N ARG A 536 21.93 -29.60 -0.44
CA ARG A 536 22.25 -29.21 -1.82
C ARG A 536 22.37 -27.69 -1.93
N ASN A 537 22.94 -27.22 -3.04
CA ASN A 537 22.90 -25.79 -3.34
C ASN A 537 21.46 -25.32 -3.57
N LEU A 538 21.22 -24.03 -3.32
CA LEU A 538 19.99 -23.35 -3.69
C LEU A 538 19.70 -23.58 -5.18
N ALA A 539 18.43 -23.79 -5.51
CA ALA A 539 18.03 -24.17 -6.86
C ALA A 539 18.36 -23.11 -7.93
N GLN A 540 18.45 -21.84 -7.53
CA GLN A 540 18.93 -20.76 -8.40
C GLN A 540 20.34 -20.99 -8.95
N CYS A 541 21.15 -21.79 -8.25
CA CYS A 541 22.50 -22.18 -8.66
C CYS A 541 22.57 -23.49 -9.45
N ARG A 542 21.44 -23.96 -9.98
CA ARG A 542 21.45 -25.17 -10.82
C ARG A 542 22.42 -25.00 -11.99
N GLY A 543 23.34 -25.97 -12.12
CA GLY A 543 24.24 -26.07 -13.26
C GLY A 543 25.41 -25.08 -13.29
N VAL A 544 25.59 -24.23 -12.27
CA VAL A 544 26.76 -23.34 -12.15
C VAL A 544 27.82 -23.92 -11.21
N GLY A 545 29.09 -23.63 -11.50
CA GLY A 545 30.23 -24.11 -10.71
C GLY A 545 30.29 -23.49 -9.31
N ALA A 546 30.16 -22.17 -9.21
CA ALA A 546 30.10 -21.44 -7.93
C ALA A 546 28.69 -20.91 -7.69
N CYS A 547 28.15 -21.15 -6.49
CA CYS A 547 26.82 -20.68 -6.15
C CYS A 547 26.85 -19.35 -5.42
N THR A 548 26.34 -18.29 -6.06
CA THR A 548 26.23 -16.93 -5.51
C THR A 548 24.80 -16.59 -5.06
N ALA A 549 23.89 -17.56 -5.05
CA ALA A 549 22.51 -17.34 -4.62
C ALA A 549 22.40 -17.10 -3.12
N ASN A 550 21.37 -16.33 -2.76
CA ASN A 550 21.07 -15.93 -1.39
C ASN A 550 19.57 -16.06 -1.13
N ALA A 551 19.19 -16.34 0.12
CA ALA A 551 17.81 -16.30 0.57
C ALA A 551 17.65 -15.22 1.66
N THR A 552 16.61 -14.39 1.53
CA THR A 552 16.27 -13.38 2.54
C THR A 552 15.19 -13.93 3.45
N ILE A 553 15.47 -14.01 4.75
CA ILE A 553 14.58 -14.61 5.74
C ILE A 553 14.27 -13.61 6.85
N ASP A 554 13.00 -13.43 7.16
CA ASP A 554 12.55 -12.64 8.30
C ASP A 554 12.80 -13.38 9.61
N LEU A 555 13.36 -12.68 10.58
CA LEU A 555 13.80 -13.21 11.88
C LEU A 555 12.87 -12.80 13.02
N ILE A 556 12.09 -11.72 12.84
CA ILE A 556 11.14 -11.21 13.83
C ILE A 556 9.73 -11.32 13.23
N PRO A 557 8.80 -12.02 13.88
CA PRO A 557 7.42 -12.06 13.42
C PRO A 557 6.80 -10.65 13.38
N PRO A 558 6.03 -10.31 12.33
CA PRO A 558 5.48 -8.96 12.17
C PRO A 558 4.66 -8.49 13.37
N ASN A 559 4.76 -7.20 13.71
CA ASN A 559 3.96 -6.55 14.77
C ASN A 559 4.10 -7.18 16.18
N THR A 560 5.22 -7.82 16.49
CA THR A 560 5.51 -8.36 17.83
C THR A 560 6.38 -7.44 18.69
N LEU A 561 7.29 -6.69 18.06
CA LEU A 561 8.18 -5.73 18.71
C LEU A 561 7.96 -4.33 18.14
N PHE A 562 8.17 -3.30 18.96
CA PHE A 562 7.92 -1.90 18.62
C PHE A 562 8.99 -1.00 19.22
N GLU A 563 9.28 0.08 18.51
CA GLU A 563 10.08 1.19 19.02
C GLU A 563 9.36 1.96 20.13
N ASP A 564 10.11 2.84 20.78
CA ASP A 564 9.57 3.75 21.77
C ASP A 564 8.42 4.61 21.21
N ARG A 565 7.49 4.95 22.10
CA ARG A 565 6.30 5.73 21.76
C ARG A 565 6.66 7.15 21.37
N LEU A 566 6.00 7.68 20.35
CA LEU A 566 6.12 9.08 19.97
C LEU A 566 5.24 9.94 20.86
N ARG A 567 5.86 10.88 21.58
CA ARG A 567 5.20 11.87 22.41
C ARG A 567 5.56 13.27 21.95
N GLN A 568 4.56 14.04 21.57
CA GLN A 568 4.76 15.38 21.02
C GLN A 568 3.75 16.37 21.62
N VAL A 569 4.25 17.56 21.94
CA VAL A 569 3.45 18.71 22.35
C VAL A 569 3.69 19.82 21.34
N ASP A 570 2.64 20.33 20.72
CA ASP A 570 2.73 21.54 19.89
C ASP A 570 1.87 22.64 20.51
N VAL A 571 2.36 23.88 20.43
CA VAL A 571 1.70 25.04 21.02
C VAL A 571 1.57 26.13 19.97
N ARG A 572 0.43 26.83 19.97
CA ARG A 572 0.20 28.01 19.16
C ARG A 572 -0.21 29.18 20.02
N PHE A 573 0.28 30.35 19.64
CA PHE A 573 -0.17 31.65 20.11
C PHE A 573 -0.67 32.46 18.92
N SER A 574 -1.88 32.97 19.03
CA SER A 574 -2.52 33.77 17.99
C SER A 574 -3.00 35.09 18.57
N ARG A 575 -2.82 36.17 17.80
CA ARG A 575 -3.33 37.50 18.12
C ARG A 575 -4.10 38.06 16.94
N LEU A 576 -5.32 38.51 17.20
CA LEU A 576 -6.10 39.28 16.25
C LEU A 576 -5.87 40.79 16.48
N PHE A 577 -5.47 41.49 15.43
CA PHE A 577 -5.44 42.94 15.33
C PHE A 577 -6.58 43.39 14.41
N GLN A 578 -7.37 44.34 14.86
CA GLN A 578 -8.47 44.91 14.08
C GLN A 578 -8.10 46.35 13.71
N MET A 579 -8.04 46.63 12.41
CA MET A 579 -7.63 47.92 11.84
C MET A 579 -8.70 48.37 10.84
N GLY A 580 -9.77 48.99 11.35
CA GLY A 580 -10.94 49.34 10.53
C GLY A 580 -11.68 48.10 10.01
N HIS A 581 -11.85 48.00 8.69
CA HIS A 581 -12.44 46.84 8.01
C HIS A 581 -11.48 45.66 7.88
N THR A 582 -10.17 45.92 8.01
CA THR A 582 -9.12 44.92 7.88
C THR A 582 -8.88 44.18 9.20
N LYS A 583 -8.75 42.86 9.14
CA LYS A 583 -8.37 42.00 10.26
C LYS A 583 -7.05 41.32 9.95
N VAL A 584 -6.10 41.45 10.87
CA VAL A 584 -4.79 40.78 10.78
C VAL A 584 -4.69 39.78 11.92
N ARG A 585 -4.56 38.49 11.61
CA ARG A 585 -4.27 37.45 12.59
C ARG A 585 -2.81 37.05 12.50
N GLY A 586 -2.00 37.45 13.48
CA GLY A 586 -0.63 36.97 13.64
C GLY A 586 -0.57 35.69 14.47
N ASN A 587 0.26 34.73 14.05
CA ASN A 587 0.41 33.45 14.72
C ASN A 587 1.88 33.10 14.93
N VAL A 588 2.17 32.50 16.08
CA VAL A 588 3.42 31.83 16.42
C VAL A 588 3.08 30.39 16.78
N ASP A 589 3.56 29.44 15.99
CA ASP A 589 3.43 28.01 16.23
C ASP A 589 4.80 27.44 16.66
N VAL A 590 4.82 26.67 17.74
CA VAL A 590 5.98 25.93 18.24
C VAL A 590 5.66 24.44 18.17
N PHE A 591 6.22 23.77 17.17
CA PHE A 591 6.10 22.33 17.00
C PHE A 591 7.18 21.61 17.79
N ASN A 592 6.87 20.42 18.30
CA ASN A 592 7.75 19.59 19.11
C ASN A 592 8.39 20.41 20.25
N LEU A 593 7.55 21.00 21.10
CA LEU A 593 7.96 21.87 22.20
C LEU A 593 9.00 21.19 23.11
N LEU A 594 8.87 19.89 23.35
CA LEU A 594 9.79 19.11 24.20
C LEU A 594 11.09 18.71 23.49
N ASN A 595 11.22 19.02 22.19
CA ASN A 595 12.37 18.66 21.36
C ASN A 595 12.71 17.16 21.44
N ALA A 596 11.68 16.31 21.44
CA ALA A 596 11.84 14.86 21.43
C ALA A 596 12.30 14.35 20.05
N SER A 597 12.86 13.16 20.00
CA SER A 597 13.50 12.57 18.80
C SER A 597 13.03 11.14 18.53
N ALA A 598 11.71 10.93 18.55
CA ALA A 598 11.12 9.62 18.29
C ALA A 598 11.51 9.08 16.91
N LEU A 599 11.74 7.77 16.82
CA LEU A 599 12.08 7.10 15.57
C LEU A 599 10.83 6.94 14.71
N LEU A 600 10.92 7.34 13.44
CA LEU A 600 9.84 7.23 12.47
C LEU A 600 10.12 6.15 11.43
N ASN A 601 11.39 5.80 11.21
CA ASN A 601 11.80 4.71 10.33
C ASN A 601 13.22 4.24 10.68
N VAL A 602 13.46 2.94 10.58
CA VAL A 602 14.75 2.30 10.88
C VAL A 602 15.12 1.29 9.77
N THR A 603 16.40 1.04 9.58
CA THR A 603 16.85 -0.03 8.67
C THR A 603 16.41 -1.40 9.20
N THR A 604 15.68 -2.15 8.37
CA THR A 604 15.06 -3.45 8.74
C THR A 604 15.91 -4.67 8.35
N ARG A 605 16.96 -4.49 7.55
CA ARG A 605 17.90 -5.56 7.20
C ARG A 605 18.90 -5.77 8.34
N TYR A 606 19.00 -7.00 8.84
CA TYR A 606 19.99 -7.40 9.83
C TYR A 606 21.41 -7.25 9.29
N GLY A 607 22.29 -6.63 10.08
CA GLY A 607 23.68 -6.33 9.75
C GLY A 607 24.19 -5.17 10.61
N ASN A 608 25.33 -4.58 10.23
CA ASN A 608 25.93 -3.48 10.99
C ASN A 608 25.06 -2.21 11.06
N GLN A 609 24.14 -2.03 10.11
CA GLN A 609 23.22 -0.89 10.05
C GLN A 609 21.81 -1.24 10.57
N TRP A 610 21.58 -2.46 11.08
CA TRP A 610 20.27 -2.85 11.59
C TRP A 610 19.87 -2.00 12.80
N LEU A 611 18.61 -1.52 12.81
CA LEU A 611 18.05 -0.55 13.77
C LEU A 611 18.64 0.86 13.68
N GLN A 612 19.46 1.15 12.67
CA GLN A 612 19.89 2.53 12.44
C GLN A 612 18.69 3.40 12.04
N PRO A 613 18.45 4.52 12.74
CA PRO A 613 17.44 5.49 12.34
C PRO A 613 17.73 6.06 10.95
N ILE A 614 16.75 5.98 10.06
CA ILE A 614 16.80 6.63 8.75
C ILE A 614 15.77 7.76 8.63
N GLN A 615 14.82 7.81 9.56
CA GLN A 615 13.92 8.94 9.74
C GLN A 615 13.60 9.12 11.22
N ILE A 616 13.73 10.35 11.71
CA ILE A 616 13.37 10.73 13.07
C ILE A 616 12.39 11.89 13.03
N MET A 617 11.63 12.05 14.11
CA MET A 617 10.77 13.21 14.29
C MET A 617 11.58 14.50 14.19
N GLY A 618 11.06 15.46 13.43
CA GLY A 618 11.68 16.78 13.29
C GLY A 618 11.87 17.43 14.66
N GLY A 619 13.01 18.10 14.86
CA GLY A 619 13.29 18.86 16.07
C GLY A 619 12.30 20.01 16.29
N ARG A 620 12.50 20.76 17.37
CA ARG A 620 11.65 21.92 17.67
C ARG A 620 11.66 22.92 16.51
N LEU A 621 10.48 23.25 16.00
CA LEU A 621 10.30 24.17 14.88
C LEU A 621 9.44 25.36 15.29
N PHE A 622 9.92 26.56 14.99
CA PHE A 622 9.16 27.80 15.12
C PHE A 622 8.60 28.21 13.76
N LYS A 623 7.29 28.49 13.70
CA LYS A 623 6.63 29.00 12.50
C LYS A 623 5.90 30.29 12.83
N PHE A 624 6.15 31.31 12.02
CA PHE A 624 5.43 32.57 12.04
C PHE A 624 4.50 32.62 10.84
N SER A 625 3.26 33.06 11.05
CA SER A 625 2.31 33.25 9.95
C SER A 625 1.36 34.41 10.23
N ALA A 626 0.87 35.04 9.17
CA ALA A 626 -0.18 36.06 9.25
C ALA A 626 -1.30 35.74 8.26
N GLN A 627 -2.54 35.98 8.66
CA GLN A 627 -3.71 35.96 7.79
C GLN A 627 -4.29 37.38 7.74
N LEU A 628 -4.56 37.86 6.53
CA LEU A 628 -5.17 39.15 6.27
C LEU A 628 -6.56 38.91 5.67
N ASP A 629 -7.60 39.39 6.36
CA ASP A 629 -8.97 39.42 5.85
C ASP A 629 -9.33 40.91 5.61
N PHE A 630 -9.75 41.25 4.39
CA PHE A 630 -10.08 42.63 3.97
C PHE A 630 -11.43 42.70 3.27
#